data_AF-A0A434AYJ9-F1
#
_entry.id   AF-A0A434AYJ9-F1
#
_cell.length_a   1.000
_cell.length_b   1.000
_cell.length_c   1.000
_cell.angle_alpha   90.00
_cell.angle_beta   90.00
_cell.angle_gamma   90.00
#
_symmetry.space_group_name_H-M   'P 1'
#
loop_
_entity.id
_entity.type
_entity.pdbx_description
1 polymer ?
#
loop_
_entity_poly.entity_id
_entity_poly.type
_entity_poly.pdbx_seq_one_letter_code
_entity_poly.pdbx_strand_id
1 'polypeptide(L)'
;MKEIEKIELNEWLSELKAYQRNSIEALIESYGEEEAAEKWITSNGPSNNVPFGGESNRDTKPFFERFKVEFGKFICGHPDYEEYRKKLGAESPIIKSTYIAIISAALGATLGFTATLLAPAVAILLASVGKMGLNAYCQGLEI
;
A
#
# COMPACT_ATOMS: atom_id res chain seq x y z
N MET A 1 -6.72 -9.79 -11.51
CA MET A 1 -5.62 -10.67 -11.03
C MET A 1 -6.26 -12.01 -10.68
N LYS A 2 -5.57 -13.14 -10.92
CA LYS A 2 -6.18 -14.46 -10.66
C LYS A 2 -5.93 -14.95 -9.23
N GLU A 3 -4.79 -14.63 -8.62
CA GLU A 3 -4.48 -15.03 -7.24
C GLU A 3 -3.34 -14.15 -6.70
N ILE A 4 -3.36 -13.84 -5.41
CA ILE A 4 -2.20 -13.31 -4.67
C ILE A 4 -1.78 -14.45 -3.76
N GLU A 5 -0.56 -14.95 -3.94
CA GLU A 5 -0.02 -16.02 -3.12
C GLU A 5 -0.04 -15.62 -1.64
N LYS A 6 -0.34 -16.58 -0.77
CA LYS A 6 -0.28 -16.38 0.68
C LYS A 6 1.18 -16.28 1.12
N ILE A 7 1.69 -15.06 1.04
CA ILE A 7 3.05 -14.68 1.42
C ILE A 7 2.99 -13.99 2.78
N GLU A 8 3.87 -14.41 3.69
CA GLU A 8 3.96 -13.84 5.03
C GLU A 8 4.40 -12.37 5.00
N LEU A 9 4.03 -11.59 6.01
CA LEU A 9 4.33 -10.15 6.04
C LEU A 9 5.84 -9.87 5.94
N ASN A 10 6.65 -10.62 6.68
CA ASN A 10 8.11 -10.48 6.67
C ASN A 10 8.72 -10.65 5.27
N GLU A 11 8.12 -11.49 4.44
CA GLU A 11 8.54 -11.73 3.07
C GLU A 11 8.17 -10.60 2.12
N TRP A 12 7.09 -9.87 2.39
CA TRP A 12 6.80 -8.62 1.67
C TRP A 12 7.74 -7.50 2.11
N LEU A 13 8.00 -7.40 3.41
CA LEU A 13 8.94 -6.43 3.98
C LEU A 13 10.39 -6.69 3.54
N SER A 14 10.73 -7.93 3.15
CA SER A 14 12.07 -8.29 2.68
C SER A 14 12.48 -7.59 1.37
N GLU A 15 11.50 -7.10 0.61
CA GLU A 15 11.73 -6.36 -0.64
C GLU A 15 11.96 -4.86 -0.41
N LEU A 16 11.67 -4.36 0.81
CA LEU A 16 11.84 -2.96 1.15
C LEU A 16 13.30 -2.63 1.50
N LYS A 17 13.68 -1.37 1.31
CA LYS A 17 14.99 -0.84 1.75
C LYS A 17 15.12 -0.99 3.26
N ALA A 18 16.32 -1.27 3.75
CA ALA A 18 16.60 -1.51 5.17
C ALA A 18 16.03 -0.42 6.10
N TYR A 19 16.14 0.86 5.73
CA TYR A 19 15.57 1.95 6.56
C TYR A 19 14.04 1.90 6.64
N GLN A 20 13.37 1.55 5.53
CA GLN A 20 11.90 1.45 5.48
C GLN A 20 11.44 0.27 6.30
N ARG A 21 12.14 -0.86 6.16
CA ARG A 21 11.88 -2.08 6.94
C ARG A 21 12.02 -1.84 8.44
N ASN A 22 13.16 -1.32 8.88
CA ASN A 22 13.39 -1.10 10.32
C ASN A 22 12.36 -0.14 10.92
N SER A 23 11.98 0.90 10.16
CA SER A 23 10.98 1.88 10.63
C SER A 23 9.57 1.28 10.69
N ILE A 24 9.17 0.50 9.68
CA ILE A 24 7.84 -0.10 9.64
C ILE A 24 7.71 -1.27 10.62
N GLU A 25 8.75 -2.06 10.83
CA GLU A 25 8.77 -3.13 11.84
C GLU A 25 8.56 -2.57 13.25
N ALA A 26 9.24 -1.47 13.61
CA ALA A 26 9.03 -0.81 14.89
C ALA A 26 7.59 -0.29 15.06
N LEU A 27 6.96 0.19 13.98
CA LEU A 27 5.56 0.60 13.99
C LEU A 27 4.61 -0.60 14.14
N ILE A 28 4.89 -1.71 13.46
CA ILE A 28 4.10 -2.96 13.54
C ILE A 28 4.16 -3.52 14.97
N GLU A 29 5.33 -3.53 15.61
CA GLU A 29 5.48 -3.97 16.99
C GLU A 29 4.67 -3.10 17.98
N SER A 30 4.54 -1.81 17.68
CA SER A 30 3.88 -0.84 18.56
C SER A 30 2.36 -0.76 18.37
N TYR A 31 1.88 -0.90 17.13
CA TYR A 31 0.49 -0.58 16.75
C TYR A 31 -0.21 -1.70 15.95
N GLY A 32 0.51 -2.76 15.55
CA GLY A 32 -0.02 -3.79 14.66
C GLY A 32 0.07 -3.41 13.17
N GLU A 33 -0.28 -4.36 12.29
CA GLU A 33 -0.02 -4.27 10.85
C GLU A 33 -0.73 -3.08 10.18
N GLU A 34 -2.06 -3.00 10.28
CA GLU A 34 -2.86 -1.99 9.59
C GLU A 34 -2.62 -0.58 10.14
N GLU A 35 -2.58 -0.42 11.46
CA GLU A 35 -2.31 0.87 12.08
C GLU A 35 -0.87 1.35 11.79
N ALA A 36 0.11 0.43 11.69
CA ALA A 36 1.46 0.80 11.25
C ALA A 36 1.48 1.35 9.83
N ALA A 37 0.69 0.79 8.90
CA ALA A 37 0.57 1.32 7.54
C ALA A 37 -0.03 2.74 7.54
N GLU A 38 -1.07 2.97 8.35
CA GLU A 38 -1.70 4.28 8.51
C GLU A 38 -0.70 5.31 9.06
N LYS A 39 0.01 4.97 10.15
CA LYS A 39 1.01 5.84 10.78
C LYS A 39 2.17 6.13 9.83
N TRP A 40 2.64 5.14 9.08
CA TRP A 40 3.70 5.32 8.09
C TRP A 40 3.30 6.30 6.99
N ILE A 41 2.14 6.09 6.38
CA ILE A 41 1.61 6.96 5.32
C ILE A 41 1.35 8.36 5.87
N THR A 42 0.78 8.48 7.06
CA THR A 42 0.52 9.78 7.71
C THR A 42 1.81 10.55 7.97
N SER A 43 2.85 9.87 8.45
CA SER A 43 4.13 10.49 8.79
C SER A 43 4.95 10.89 7.57
N ASN A 44 4.72 10.24 6.42
CA ASN A 44 5.48 10.46 5.19
C ASN A 44 4.67 11.12 4.06
N GLY A 45 3.36 11.25 4.20
CA GLY A 45 2.39 11.70 3.20
C GLY A 45 2.59 13.14 2.71
N PRO A 46 1.80 13.63 1.74
CA PRO A 46 1.88 14.99 1.19
C PRO A 46 1.66 16.16 2.18
N SER A 47 1.64 15.92 3.49
CA SER A 47 1.33 16.92 4.51
C SER A 47 2.55 17.50 5.23
N ASN A 48 3.79 17.13 4.86
CA ASN A 48 4.97 17.76 5.47
C ASN A 48 5.31 19.16 4.90
N ASN A 49 4.45 19.71 4.04
CA ASN A 49 4.53 21.08 3.55
C ASN A 49 3.52 21.96 4.30
N VAL A 50 3.65 22.07 5.62
CA VAL A 50 2.95 23.11 6.37
C VAL A 50 3.63 24.44 6.02
N PRO A 51 2.94 25.45 5.43
CA PRO A 51 3.48 26.80 5.49
C PRO A 51 3.56 27.19 6.97
N PHE A 52 4.73 27.68 7.40
CA PHE A 52 4.95 28.19 8.75
C PHE A 52 3.76 29.07 9.19
N GLY A 53 2.97 28.60 10.17
CA GLY A 53 1.86 29.36 10.78
C GLY A 53 0.43 28.83 10.57
N GLY A 54 0.22 27.73 9.84
CA GLY A 54 -1.12 27.10 9.70
C GLY A 54 -1.32 25.94 10.68
N GLU A 55 -2.49 25.86 11.32
CA GLU A 55 -2.86 24.84 12.32
C GLU A 55 -2.45 23.42 11.90
N SER A 56 -1.71 22.75 12.79
CA SER A 56 -1.12 21.42 12.67
C SER A 56 -2.14 20.25 12.70
N ASN A 57 -3.42 20.54 12.46
CA ASN A 57 -4.53 19.62 12.70
C ASN A 57 -5.37 19.35 11.45
N ARG A 58 -4.71 19.14 10.29
CA ARG A 58 -5.39 18.50 9.16
C ARG A 58 -5.29 16.99 9.36
N ASP A 59 -6.42 16.42 9.77
CA ASP A 59 -6.68 14.99 9.81
C ASP A 59 -6.07 14.34 8.56
N THR A 60 -5.09 13.45 8.73
CA THR A 60 -4.41 12.70 7.66
C THR A 60 -5.09 11.38 7.35
N LYS A 61 -6.08 10.99 8.17
CA LYS A 61 -7.01 9.89 7.88
C LYS A 61 -7.64 9.98 6.48
N PRO A 62 -8.05 11.17 5.97
CA PRO A 62 -8.56 11.30 4.62
C PRO A 62 -7.56 10.86 3.54
N PHE A 63 -6.25 10.96 3.77
CA PHE A 63 -5.26 10.47 2.81
C PHE A 63 -5.13 8.94 2.88
N PHE A 64 -5.04 8.37 4.08
CA PHE A 64 -4.95 6.91 4.24
C PHE A 64 -6.21 6.19 3.74
N GLU A 65 -7.41 6.74 4.01
CA GLU A 65 -8.66 6.19 3.48
C GLU A 65 -8.73 6.28 1.95
N ARG A 66 -8.28 7.40 1.35
CA ARG A 66 -8.15 7.49 -0.10
C ARG A 66 -7.14 6.49 -0.65
N PHE A 67 -6.02 6.29 0.02
CA PHE A 67 -5.05 5.27 -0.34
C PHE A 67 -5.66 3.86 -0.32
N LYS A 68 -6.41 3.51 0.74
CA LYS A 68 -7.12 2.23 0.84
C LYS A 68 -8.14 2.03 -0.29
N VAL A 69 -8.92 3.07 -0.62
CA VAL A 69 -9.86 3.05 -1.74
C VAL A 69 -9.14 2.80 -3.06
N GLU A 70 -8.06 3.53 -3.33
CA GLU A 70 -7.31 3.37 -4.58
C GLU A 70 -6.57 2.02 -4.65
N PHE A 71 -6.02 1.55 -3.53
CA PHE A 71 -5.44 0.21 -3.40
C PHE A 71 -6.49 -0.87 -3.68
N GLY A 72 -7.67 -0.75 -3.06
CA GLY A 72 -8.78 -1.67 -3.28
C GLY A 72 -9.27 -1.67 -4.73
N LYS A 73 -9.43 -0.50 -5.36
CA LYS A 73 -9.72 -0.39 -6.81
C LYS A 73 -8.68 -1.13 -7.66
N PHE A 74 -7.39 -0.97 -7.35
CA PHE A 74 -6.33 -1.67 -8.05
C PHE A 74 -6.51 -3.19 -7.92
N ILE A 75 -6.59 -3.66 -6.68
CA ILE A 75 -6.61 -5.09 -6.33
C ILE A 75 -7.88 -5.78 -6.84
N CYS A 76 -9.04 -5.13 -6.70
CA CYS A 76 -10.36 -5.68 -7.01
C CYS A 76 -10.77 -5.54 -8.48
N GLY A 77 -9.90 -5.02 -9.34
CA GLY A 77 -10.15 -5.09 -10.79
C GLY A 77 -10.79 -3.84 -11.40
N HIS A 78 -10.81 -2.69 -10.72
CA HIS A 78 -11.40 -1.46 -11.24
C HIS A 78 -10.72 -1.03 -12.58
N PRO A 79 -11.48 -0.59 -13.60
CA PRO A 79 -10.95 -0.27 -14.93
C PRO A 79 -9.78 0.73 -14.95
N ASP A 80 -9.79 1.72 -14.06
CA ASP A 80 -8.72 2.75 -13.94
C ASP A 80 -7.30 2.18 -13.85
N TYR A 81 -7.16 0.95 -13.36
CA TYR A 81 -5.88 0.28 -13.15
C TYR A 81 -5.64 -0.89 -14.11
N GLU A 82 -6.46 -1.06 -15.14
CA GLU A 82 -6.36 -2.18 -16.08
C GLU A 82 -4.98 -2.25 -16.74
N GLU A 83 -4.46 -1.12 -17.21
CA GLU A 83 -3.15 -1.06 -17.86
C GLU A 83 -2.00 -1.44 -16.92
N TYR A 84 -2.07 -1.01 -15.66
CA TYR A 84 -1.08 -1.41 -14.65
C TYR A 84 -1.18 -2.89 -14.30
N ARG A 85 -2.40 -3.45 -14.23
CA ARG A 85 -2.61 -4.87 -13.98
C ARG A 85 -2.15 -5.75 -15.15
N LYS A 86 -2.26 -5.28 -16.40
CA LYS A 86 -1.69 -5.98 -17.56
C LYS A 86 -0.18 -6.16 -17.42
N LYS A 87 0.53 -5.19 -16.84
CA LYS A 87 1.97 -5.30 -16.56
C LYS A 87 2.32 -6.35 -15.49
N LEU A 88 1.35 -6.73 -14.65
CA LEU A 88 1.49 -7.81 -13.68
C LEU A 88 1.21 -9.19 -14.27
N GLY A 89 0.71 -9.28 -15.52
CA GLY A 89 0.28 -10.54 -16.13
C GLY A 89 1.05 -10.91 -17.39
N ALA A 90 2.12 -11.70 -17.24
CA ALA A 90 2.52 -12.78 -18.16
C ALA A 90 3.65 -13.63 -17.54
N GLU A 91 3.32 -14.87 -17.15
CA GLU A 91 4.17 -16.08 -17.12
C GLU A 91 5.56 -16.06 -16.44
N SER A 92 5.63 -15.75 -15.14
CA SER A 92 6.72 -16.22 -14.28
C SER A 92 6.30 -16.15 -12.81
N PRO A 93 7.00 -16.83 -11.87
CA PRO A 93 6.77 -16.63 -10.45
C PRO A 93 6.93 -15.14 -10.15
N ILE A 94 5.81 -14.46 -9.94
CA ILE A 94 5.77 -13.00 -9.97
C ILE A 94 6.51 -12.50 -8.74
N ILE A 95 7.55 -11.69 -8.97
CA ILE A 95 8.47 -11.24 -7.94
C ILE A 95 7.75 -10.24 -7.03
N LYS A 96 7.82 -10.45 -5.71
CA LYS A 96 7.22 -9.60 -4.67
C LYS A 96 7.53 -8.11 -4.88
N SER A 97 8.77 -7.77 -5.23
CA SER A 97 9.18 -6.40 -5.55
C SER A 97 8.47 -5.81 -6.76
N THR A 98 8.09 -6.62 -7.76
CA THR A 98 7.32 -6.15 -8.92
C THR A 98 5.92 -5.71 -8.53
N TYR A 99 5.23 -6.48 -7.66
CA TYR A 99 3.93 -6.07 -7.13
C TYR A 99 4.03 -4.76 -6.34
N ILE A 100 4.96 -4.69 -5.39
CA ILE A 100 5.17 -3.48 -4.59
C ILE A 100 5.47 -2.28 -5.50
N ALA A 101 6.36 -2.44 -6.48
CA ALA A 101 6.76 -1.35 -7.37
C ALA A 101 5.61 -0.88 -8.27
N ILE A 102 4.91 -1.80 -8.95
CA ILE A 102 3.83 -1.44 -9.89
C ILE A 102 2.64 -0.83 -9.16
N ILE A 103 2.22 -1.41 -8.04
CA ILE A 103 1.10 -0.89 -7.25
C ILE A 103 1.47 0.48 -6.68
N SER A 104 2.66 0.62 -6.08
CA SER A 104 3.08 1.91 -5.53
C SER A 104 3.21 2.99 -6.59
N ALA A 105 3.65 2.64 -7.81
CA ALA A 105 3.70 3.58 -8.93
C ALA A 105 2.31 3.98 -9.42
N ALA A 106 1.40 3.01 -9.57
CA ALA A 106 0.03 3.26 -10.00
C ALA A 106 -0.72 4.16 -9.02
N LEU A 107 -0.66 3.84 -7.73
CA LEU A 107 -1.28 4.63 -6.66
C LEU A 107 -0.60 5.98 -6.48
N GLY A 108 0.73 6.04 -6.62
CA GLY A 108 1.48 7.29 -6.55
C GLY A 108 1.07 8.28 -7.64
N ALA A 109 0.82 7.78 -8.85
CA ALA A 109 0.37 8.58 -9.98
C ALA A 109 -1.05 9.15 -9.77
N THR A 110 -1.95 8.41 -9.11
CA THR A 110 -3.33 8.86 -8.85
C THR A 110 -3.45 9.73 -7.61
N LEU A 111 -2.68 9.43 -6.56
CA LEU A 111 -2.69 10.15 -5.28
C LEU A 111 -1.79 11.39 -5.27
N GLY A 112 -0.95 11.58 -6.30
CA GLY A 112 0.04 12.67 -6.34
C GLY A 112 1.14 12.50 -5.28
N PHE A 113 1.53 11.26 -5.00
CA PHE A 113 2.47 10.93 -3.93
C PHE A 113 3.58 10.00 -4.41
N THR A 114 4.72 10.00 -3.72
CA THR A 114 5.90 9.26 -4.21
C THR A 114 5.71 7.76 -4.00
N ALA A 115 5.93 6.97 -5.06
CA ALA A 115 5.81 5.50 -5.00
C ALA A 115 6.70 4.89 -3.90
N THR A 116 7.91 5.43 -3.71
CA THR A 116 8.85 4.96 -2.68
C THR A 116 8.24 5.01 -1.28
N LEU A 117 7.43 6.02 -0.98
CA LEU A 117 6.82 6.20 0.34
C LEU A 117 5.54 5.36 0.51
N LEU A 118 4.90 4.94 -0.58
CA LEU A 118 3.75 4.02 -0.54
C LEU A 118 4.16 2.56 -0.36
N ALA A 119 5.38 2.20 -0.78
CA ALA A 119 5.84 0.81 -0.82
C ALA A 119 5.63 0.02 0.50
N PRO A 120 5.93 0.56 1.70
CA PRO A 120 5.73 -0.18 2.95
C PRO A 120 4.25 -0.44 3.29
N ALA A 121 3.38 0.53 3.02
CA ALA A 121 1.94 0.36 3.24
C ALA A 121 1.32 -0.61 2.22
N VAL A 122 1.79 -0.57 0.96
CA VAL A 122 1.40 -1.53 -0.07
C VAL A 122 1.81 -2.96 0.33
N ALA A 123 3.02 -3.15 0.86
CA ALA A 123 3.51 -4.44 1.34
C ALA A 123 2.62 -5.02 2.45
N ILE A 124 2.24 -4.20 3.44
CA ILE A 124 1.34 -4.60 4.52
C ILE A 124 -0.03 -4.99 3.99
N LEU A 125 -0.64 -4.16 3.14
CA LEU A 125 -1.97 -4.46 2.60
C LEU A 125 -1.95 -5.70 1.69
N LEU A 126 -0.89 -5.92 0.91
CA LEU A 126 -0.72 -7.16 0.14
C LEU A 126 -0.65 -8.40 1.03
N ALA A 127 0.07 -8.33 2.15
CA ALA A 127 0.10 -9.40 3.14
C ALA A 127 -1.30 -9.68 3.71
N SER A 128 -2.07 -8.62 4.02
CA SER A 128 -3.46 -8.75 4.47
C SER A 128 -4.35 -9.41 3.42
N VAL A 129 -4.23 -9.01 2.15
CA VAL A 129 -4.97 -9.61 1.04
C VAL A 129 -4.60 -11.08 0.86
N GLY A 130 -3.31 -11.44 1.00
CA GLY A 130 -2.86 -12.83 0.94
C GLY A 130 -3.40 -13.69 2.10
N LYS A 131 -3.52 -13.13 3.30
CA LYS A 131 -4.11 -13.81 4.47
C LYS A 131 -5.62 -14.02 4.34
N MET A 132 -6.35 -13.01 3.88
CA MET A 132 -7.82 -13.04 3.76
C MET A 132 -8.31 -13.72 2.47
N GLY A 133 -7.50 -13.67 1.41
CA GLY A 133 -7.88 -14.02 0.05
C GLY A 133 -8.50 -12.84 -0.70
N LEU A 134 -8.20 -12.75 -2.00
CA LEU A 134 -8.62 -11.65 -2.87
C LEU A 134 -10.14 -11.44 -2.89
N ASN A 135 -10.91 -12.51 -3.02
CA ASN A 135 -12.38 -12.43 -3.09
C ASN A 135 -13.00 -11.91 -1.79
N ALA A 136 -12.51 -12.38 -0.65
CA ALA A 136 -13.00 -11.95 0.66
C ALA A 136 -12.65 -10.49 0.92
N TYR A 137 -11.42 -10.08 0.60
CA TYR A 137 -10.97 -8.70 0.71
C TYR A 137 -11.87 -7.74 -0.10
N CYS A 138 -12.14 -8.09 -1.37
CA CYS A 138 -12.95 -7.25 -2.24
C CYS A 138 -14.44 -7.19 -1.86
N GLN A 139 -14.98 -8.25 -1.24
CA GLN A 139 -16.35 -8.24 -0.72
C GLN A 139 -16.50 -7.40 0.55
N GLY A 140 -15.45 -7.32 1.37
CA GLY A 140 -15.44 -6.55 2.61
C GLY A 140 -15.20 -5.04 2.41
N LEU A 141 -14.91 -4.61 1.19
CA LEU A 141 -14.66 -3.23 0.84
C LEU A 141 -15.84 -2.65 0.03
N GLU A 142 -16.44 -1.57 0.51
CA GLU A 142 -17.45 -0.80 -0.22
C GLU A 142 -16.75 0.13 -1.24
N ILE A 143 -16.33 -0.38 -2.40
CA ILE A 143 -15.62 0.37 -3.45
C ILE A 143 -16.29 0.25 -4.82
#